data_AF-A0A1Z8W2Y4-F1
#
_entry.id   AF-A0A1Z8W2Y4-F1
#
_cell.length_a   1.000
_cell.length_b   1.000
_cell.length_c   1.000
_cell.angle_alpha   90.00
_cell.angle_beta   90.00
_cell.angle_gamma   90.00
#
_symmetry.space_group_name_H-M   'P 1'
#
loop_
_entity.id
_entity.type
_entity.pdbx_description
1 polymer ?
#
loop_
_entity_poly.entity_id
_entity_poly.type
_entity_poly.pdbx_seq_one_letter_code
_entity_poly.pdbx_strand_id
1 'polypeptide(L)'
;MPKKKVNDVKAEIKKIVKKKKRKVYFGQEVQNAVVEYNSSTNDNERNLIYGTRIHAAFDKLAENIINTFKFTYFDMPFEDVKHEVVAFMVMNIHKYDHTKGSKAFSYFSVVAKNYLILHNNNNYKKLKSHDGMDVLDREKNLKDMDYDYGSFTTEIVEYFDKNLNTIFKKDRDLKIGYAIVDLIKAREEIENFNKKALYILIREMTDVETAHITSVVNVLKKHYKKLVNKYHKNGTIMIDSSGSFF
;
A
#
# COMPACT_ATOMS: atom_id res chain seq x y z
N MET A 1 -38.01 -57.10 -35.59
CA MET A 1 -38.09 -56.08 -34.52
C MET A 1 -37.13 -54.94 -34.84
N PRO A 2 -37.58 -53.68 -34.93
CA PRO A 2 -36.71 -52.55 -35.26
C PRO A 2 -35.84 -52.18 -34.05
N LYS A 3 -34.53 -52.06 -34.25
CA LYS A 3 -33.58 -51.62 -33.21
C LYS A 3 -33.84 -50.14 -32.89
N LYS A 4 -34.27 -49.87 -31.65
CA LYS A 4 -34.51 -48.52 -31.12
C LYS A 4 -33.18 -47.76 -31.07
N LYS A 5 -33.06 -46.66 -31.82
CA LYS A 5 -31.91 -45.74 -31.70
C LYS A 5 -31.88 -45.19 -30.27
N VAL A 6 -30.85 -45.54 -29.52
CA VAL A 6 -30.58 -44.94 -28.22
C VAL A 6 -29.98 -43.57 -28.48
N ASN A 7 -30.78 -42.52 -28.31
CA ASN A 7 -30.25 -41.15 -28.32
C ASN A 7 -29.25 -41.03 -27.17
N ASP A 8 -28.03 -40.61 -27.50
CA ASP A 8 -26.96 -40.39 -26.53
C ASP A 8 -27.25 -39.08 -25.77
N VAL A 9 -28.10 -39.20 -24.75
CA VAL A 9 -28.57 -38.11 -23.88
C VAL A 9 -27.38 -37.31 -23.29
N LYS A 10 -26.20 -37.93 -23.13
CA LYS A 10 -24.98 -37.24 -22.66
C LYS A 10 -24.43 -36.24 -23.68
N ALA A 11 -24.53 -36.53 -24.98
CA ALA A 11 -24.09 -35.63 -26.04
C ALA A 11 -25.04 -34.42 -26.19
N GLU A 12 -26.34 -34.63 -25.99
CA GLU A 12 -27.35 -33.55 -25.99
C GLU A 12 -27.24 -32.65 -24.74
N ILE A 13 -27.02 -33.21 -23.54
CA ILE A 13 -26.81 -32.42 -22.31
C ILE A 13 -25.56 -31.52 -22.42
N LYS A 14 -24.47 -31.99 -23.06
CA LYS A 14 -23.25 -31.19 -23.26
C LYS A 14 -23.45 -30.00 -24.21
N LYS A 15 -24.45 -30.05 -25.10
CA LYS A 15 -24.79 -28.94 -26.01
C LYS A 15 -25.62 -27.83 -25.34
N ILE A 16 -26.34 -28.14 -24.26
CA ILE A 16 -27.35 -27.24 -23.69
C ILE A 16 -26.78 -26.12 -22.79
N VAL A 17 -25.51 -26.18 -22.36
CA VAL A 17 -24.91 -25.09 -21.53
C VAL A 17 -23.47 -24.75 -21.93
N LYS A 18 -23.21 -24.44 -23.21
CA LYS A 18 -22.01 -23.63 -23.53
C LYS A 18 -22.32 -22.18 -23.16
N LYS A 19 -22.08 -21.81 -21.89
CA LYS A 19 -22.11 -20.40 -21.45
C LYS A 19 -21.28 -19.58 -22.44
N LYS A 20 -21.90 -18.60 -23.10
CA LYS A 20 -21.23 -17.68 -24.03
C LYS A 20 -19.99 -17.13 -23.32
N LYS A 21 -18.80 -17.38 -23.87
CA LYS A 21 -17.55 -16.85 -23.28
C LYS A 21 -17.72 -15.33 -23.17
N ARG A 22 -17.60 -14.79 -21.95
CA ARG A 22 -17.63 -13.34 -21.75
C ARG A 22 -16.51 -12.73 -22.59
N LYS A 23 -16.82 -11.71 -23.40
CA LYS A 23 -15.81 -10.99 -24.17
C LYS A 23 -14.91 -10.26 -23.18
N VAL A 24 -13.70 -10.75 -22.99
CA VAL A 24 -12.72 -10.18 -22.06
C VAL A 24 -12.13 -8.95 -22.73
N TYR A 25 -12.27 -7.77 -22.10
CA TYR A 25 -11.75 -6.51 -22.66
C TYR A 25 -10.22 -6.43 -22.62
N PHE A 26 -9.58 -7.27 -21.80
CA PHE A 26 -8.12 -7.36 -21.66
C PHE A 26 -7.69 -8.83 -21.72
N GLY A 27 -7.53 -9.34 -22.95
CA GLY A 27 -7.16 -10.74 -23.22
C GLY A 27 -5.71 -10.90 -23.71
N GLN A 28 -5.42 -12.08 -24.28
CA GLN A 28 -4.10 -12.38 -24.86
C GLN A 28 -3.75 -11.44 -26.02
N GLU A 29 -4.72 -11.02 -26.82
CA GLU A 29 -4.51 -10.09 -27.94
C GLU A 29 -3.94 -8.74 -27.48
N VAL A 30 -4.46 -8.22 -26.36
CA VAL A 30 -3.98 -6.98 -25.73
C VAL A 30 -2.60 -7.20 -25.12
N GLN A 31 -2.37 -8.32 -24.45
CA GLN A 31 -1.04 -8.64 -23.92
C GLN A 31 0.01 -8.69 -25.03
N ASN A 32 -0.30 -9.34 -26.16
CA ASN A 32 0.60 -9.40 -27.30
C ASN A 32 0.82 -8.00 -27.89
N ALA A 33 -0.23 -7.18 -27.99
CA ALA A 33 -0.11 -5.79 -28.45
C ALA A 33 0.80 -4.95 -27.54
N VAL A 34 0.74 -5.14 -26.22
CA VAL A 34 1.65 -4.46 -25.29
C VAL A 34 3.11 -4.90 -25.52
N VAL A 35 3.35 -6.19 -25.74
CA VAL A 35 4.71 -6.70 -26.01
C VAL A 35 5.23 -6.15 -27.34
N GLU A 36 4.40 -6.14 -28.37
CA GLU A 36 4.69 -5.57 -29.69
C GLU A 36 4.98 -4.07 -29.61
N TYR A 37 4.15 -3.33 -28.87
CA TYR A 37 4.36 -1.91 -28.58
C TYR A 37 5.72 -1.64 -27.92
N ASN A 38 6.11 -2.45 -26.94
CA ASN A 38 7.39 -2.31 -26.24
C ASN A 38 8.59 -2.77 -27.09
N SER A 39 8.36 -3.62 -28.10
CA SER A 39 9.42 -4.14 -28.98
C SER A 39 9.64 -3.27 -30.22
N SER A 40 8.65 -2.46 -30.60
CA SER A 40 8.76 -1.53 -31.74
C SER A 40 9.64 -0.33 -31.39
N THR A 41 10.50 0.04 -32.33
CA THR A 41 11.36 1.24 -32.26
C THR A 41 10.79 2.43 -33.02
N ASN A 42 9.64 2.26 -33.69
CA ASN A 42 9.01 3.29 -34.51
C ASN A 42 7.79 3.88 -33.81
N ASP A 43 7.80 5.18 -33.57
CA ASP A 43 6.70 5.86 -32.86
C ASP A 43 5.37 5.83 -33.61
N ASN A 44 5.38 5.81 -34.95
CA ASN A 44 4.16 5.70 -35.75
C ASN A 44 3.51 4.33 -35.57
N GLU A 45 4.32 3.27 -35.54
CA GLU A 45 3.87 1.91 -35.30
C GLU A 45 3.33 1.75 -33.88
N ARG A 46 4.06 2.27 -32.88
CA ARG A 46 3.59 2.32 -31.49
C ARG A 46 2.25 3.04 -31.35
N ASN A 47 2.08 4.20 -31.98
CA ASN A 47 0.82 4.94 -31.96
C ASN A 47 -0.33 4.13 -32.56
N LEU A 48 -0.08 3.44 -33.68
CA LEU A 48 -1.08 2.58 -34.32
C LEU A 48 -1.46 1.40 -33.41
N ILE A 49 -0.48 0.69 -32.87
CA ILE A 49 -0.71 -0.44 -31.95
C ILE A 49 -1.51 0.03 -30.73
N TYR A 50 -1.11 1.17 -30.14
CA TYR A 50 -1.80 1.71 -28.99
C TYR A 50 -3.25 2.07 -29.30
N GLY A 51 -3.48 2.90 -30.32
CA GLY A 51 -4.81 3.39 -30.67
C GLY A 51 -5.77 2.27 -31.05
N THR A 52 -5.30 1.24 -31.76
CA THR A 52 -6.16 0.17 -32.28
C THR A 52 -6.35 -1.01 -31.34
N ARG A 53 -5.33 -1.38 -30.55
CA ARG A 53 -5.31 -2.66 -29.82
C ARG A 53 -5.15 -2.53 -28.30
N ILE A 54 -4.66 -1.39 -27.79
CA ILE A 54 -4.38 -1.22 -26.35
C ILE A 54 -5.35 -0.24 -25.68
N HIS A 55 -5.63 0.89 -26.32
CA HIS A 55 -6.33 2.02 -25.71
C HIS A 55 -7.68 1.63 -25.09
N ALA A 56 -8.55 0.97 -25.86
CA ALA A 56 -9.87 0.55 -25.37
C ALA A 56 -9.79 -0.42 -24.18
N ALA A 57 -8.74 -1.25 -24.12
CA ALA A 57 -8.54 -2.18 -23.01
C ALA A 57 -8.05 -1.46 -21.75
N PHE A 58 -7.17 -0.46 -21.90
CA PHE A 58 -6.67 0.38 -20.82
C PHE A 58 -7.78 1.27 -20.25
N ASP A 59 -8.57 1.90 -21.12
CA ASP A 59 -9.73 2.72 -20.73
C ASP A 59 -10.71 1.90 -19.88
N LYS A 60 -11.09 0.71 -20.37
CA LYS A 60 -12.00 -0.16 -19.63
C LYS A 60 -11.40 -0.72 -18.35
N LEU A 61 -10.09 -0.96 -18.32
CA LEU A 61 -9.39 -1.37 -17.10
C LEU A 61 -9.46 -0.27 -16.04
N ALA A 62 -9.13 0.97 -16.39
CA ALA A 62 -9.20 2.11 -15.48
C ALA A 62 -10.61 2.29 -14.91
N GLU A 63 -11.64 2.30 -15.79
CA GLU A 63 -13.04 2.40 -15.39
C GLU A 63 -13.42 1.32 -14.36
N ASN A 64 -13.04 0.06 -14.62
CA ASN A 64 -13.37 -1.05 -13.73
C ASN A 64 -12.66 -0.94 -12.37
N ILE A 65 -11.39 -0.54 -12.34
CA ILE A 65 -10.64 -0.40 -11.08
C ILE A 65 -11.24 0.72 -10.24
N ILE A 66 -11.53 1.89 -10.83
CA ILE A 66 -12.18 3.00 -10.12
C ILE A 66 -13.52 2.57 -9.55
N ASN A 67 -14.37 1.93 -10.37
CA ASN A 67 -15.71 1.51 -9.97
C ASN A 67 -15.71 0.37 -8.94
N THR A 68 -14.70 -0.50 -8.95
CA THR A 68 -14.59 -1.62 -8.00
C THR A 68 -14.16 -1.14 -6.62
N PHE A 69 -13.14 -0.28 -6.55
CA PHE A 69 -12.55 0.14 -5.27
C PHE A 69 -13.14 1.44 -4.71
N LYS A 70 -14.01 2.14 -5.46
CA LYS A 70 -14.75 3.33 -5.01
C LYS A 70 -13.82 4.43 -4.48
N PHE A 71 -12.82 4.84 -5.28
CA PHE A 71 -11.97 5.97 -4.93
C PHE A 71 -12.73 7.29 -5.13
N THR A 72 -13.25 7.86 -4.04
CA THR A 72 -14.17 9.01 -4.06
C THR A 72 -13.49 10.36 -3.83
N TYR A 73 -12.24 10.37 -3.37
CA TYR A 73 -11.54 11.62 -3.03
C TYR A 73 -10.74 12.13 -4.23
N PHE A 74 -11.45 12.55 -5.26
CA PHE A 74 -10.90 13.24 -6.43
C PHE A 74 -11.66 14.55 -6.64
N ASP A 75 -10.92 15.62 -6.91
CA ASP A 75 -11.48 16.97 -7.10
C ASP A 75 -11.91 17.20 -8.57
N MET A 76 -11.91 16.15 -9.38
CA MET A 76 -12.18 16.18 -10.82
C MET A 76 -13.23 15.12 -11.22
N PRO A 77 -13.94 15.33 -12.33
CA PRO A 77 -14.90 14.38 -12.87
C PRO A 77 -14.32 12.97 -13.08
N PHE A 78 -15.19 11.95 -12.98
CA PHE A 78 -14.82 10.55 -13.17
C PHE A 78 -14.05 10.29 -14.47
N GLU A 79 -14.48 10.92 -15.55
CA GLU A 79 -13.88 10.74 -16.87
C GLU A 79 -12.45 11.27 -16.92
N ASP A 80 -12.17 12.39 -16.24
CA ASP A 80 -10.82 12.95 -16.18
C ASP A 80 -9.91 12.08 -15.31
N VAL A 81 -10.40 11.57 -14.18
CA VAL A 81 -9.65 10.58 -13.36
C VAL A 81 -9.33 9.34 -14.18
N LYS A 82 -10.27 8.86 -14.99
CA LYS A 82 -10.06 7.71 -15.86
C LYS A 82 -8.97 8.01 -16.90
N HIS A 83 -9.02 9.16 -17.56
CA HIS A 83 -8.00 9.58 -18.52
C HIS A 83 -6.61 9.71 -17.88
N GLU A 84 -6.51 10.27 -16.67
CA GLU A 84 -5.24 10.33 -15.92
C GLU A 84 -4.68 8.94 -15.65
N VAL A 85 -5.51 8.00 -15.20
CA VAL A 85 -5.08 6.62 -14.92
C VAL A 85 -4.61 5.93 -16.20
N VAL A 86 -5.30 6.14 -17.33
CA VAL A 86 -4.88 5.62 -18.63
C VAL A 86 -3.54 6.21 -19.03
N ALA A 87 -3.38 7.53 -18.96
CA ALA A 87 -2.13 8.22 -19.27
C ALA A 87 -0.98 7.69 -18.39
N PHE A 88 -1.23 7.48 -17.09
CA PHE A 88 -0.26 6.91 -16.17
C PHE A 88 0.16 5.48 -16.55
N MET A 89 -0.77 4.64 -16.98
CA MET A 89 -0.44 3.30 -17.48
C MET A 89 0.39 3.37 -18.77
N VAL A 90 0.07 4.27 -19.70
CA VAL A 90 0.81 4.48 -20.95
C VAL A 90 2.24 4.94 -20.67
N MET A 91 2.42 5.93 -19.80
CA MET A 91 3.75 6.40 -19.39
C MET A 91 4.61 5.27 -18.80
N ASN A 92 4.00 4.26 -18.20
CA ASN A 92 4.69 3.13 -17.58
C ASN A 92 4.65 1.84 -18.41
N ILE A 93 4.18 1.89 -19.66
CA ILE A 93 3.99 0.69 -20.49
C ILE A 93 5.31 -0.04 -20.76
N HIS A 94 6.38 0.73 -21.00
CA HIS A 94 7.75 0.25 -21.25
C HIS A 94 8.34 -0.55 -20.09
N LYS A 95 7.81 -0.39 -18.87
CA LYS A 95 8.29 -1.11 -17.68
C LYS A 95 7.74 -2.53 -17.59
N TYR A 96 6.71 -2.86 -18.38
CA TYR A 96 6.16 -4.19 -18.41
C TYR A 96 7.09 -5.16 -19.13
N ASP A 97 7.46 -6.23 -18.42
CA ASP A 97 8.30 -7.30 -18.93
C ASP A 97 7.53 -8.62 -18.89
N HIS A 98 7.26 -9.16 -20.08
CA HIS A 98 6.50 -10.38 -20.26
C HIS A 98 7.28 -11.64 -19.82
N THR A 99 8.61 -11.57 -19.73
CA THR A 99 9.46 -12.72 -19.35
C THR A 99 9.37 -13.04 -17.86
N LYS A 100 8.94 -12.08 -17.03
CA LYS A 100 8.76 -12.24 -15.58
C LYS A 100 7.52 -13.07 -15.20
N GLY A 101 6.80 -13.61 -16.17
CA GLY A 101 5.64 -14.50 -15.96
C GLY A 101 4.34 -13.80 -15.52
N SER A 102 4.37 -12.50 -15.23
CA SER A 102 3.16 -11.74 -14.92
C SER A 102 2.38 -11.40 -16.19
N LYS A 103 1.07 -11.68 -16.21
CA LYS A 103 0.19 -11.23 -17.30
C LYS A 103 0.08 -9.71 -17.32
N ALA A 104 0.01 -9.12 -18.50
CA ALA A 104 -0.14 -7.66 -18.67
C ALA A 104 -1.34 -7.11 -17.89
N PHE A 105 -2.49 -7.80 -17.94
CA PHE A 105 -3.67 -7.44 -17.16
C PHE A 105 -3.36 -7.28 -15.67
N SER A 106 -2.68 -8.25 -15.06
CA SER A 106 -2.34 -8.25 -13.64
C SER A 106 -1.37 -7.12 -13.31
N TYR A 107 -0.34 -6.92 -14.15
CA TYR A 107 0.62 -5.84 -13.99
C TYR A 107 -0.06 -4.47 -14.02
N PHE A 108 -0.82 -4.16 -15.08
CA PHE A 108 -1.47 -2.86 -15.22
C PHE A 108 -2.61 -2.64 -14.21
N SER A 109 -3.29 -3.70 -13.76
CA SER A 109 -4.26 -3.59 -12.65
C SER A 109 -3.60 -3.08 -11.37
N VAL A 110 -2.39 -3.57 -11.05
CA VAL A 110 -1.63 -3.12 -9.88
C VAL A 110 -1.14 -1.69 -10.08
N VAL A 111 -0.62 -1.35 -11.27
CA VAL A 111 -0.15 0.01 -11.60
C VAL A 111 -1.28 1.04 -11.45
N ALA A 112 -2.44 0.79 -12.07
CA ALA A 112 -3.60 1.68 -11.98
C ALA A 112 -4.11 1.82 -10.54
N LYS A 113 -4.25 0.69 -9.81
CA LYS A 113 -4.71 0.70 -8.42
C LYS A 113 -3.77 1.48 -7.51
N ASN A 114 -2.45 1.34 -7.68
CA ASN A 114 -1.47 2.06 -6.86
C ASN A 114 -1.54 3.58 -7.10
N TYR A 115 -1.70 4.01 -8.36
CA TYR A 115 -1.92 5.41 -8.68
C TYR A 115 -3.15 5.97 -7.95
N LEU A 116 -4.28 5.27 -8.07
CA LEU A 116 -5.54 5.70 -7.45
C LEU A 116 -5.47 5.75 -5.93
N ILE A 117 -4.84 4.74 -5.29
CA ILE A 117 -4.64 4.73 -3.83
C ILE A 117 -3.83 5.95 -3.38
N LEU A 118 -2.74 6.25 -4.09
CA LEU A 118 -1.86 7.37 -3.75
C LEU A 118 -2.62 8.70 -3.81
N HIS A 119 -3.29 8.98 -4.93
CA HIS A 119 -3.99 10.24 -5.15
C HIS A 119 -5.19 10.40 -4.22
N ASN A 120 -6.02 9.35 -4.07
CA ASN A 120 -7.16 9.37 -3.16
C ASN A 120 -6.74 9.64 -1.70
N ASN A 121 -5.66 9.00 -1.24
CA ASN A 121 -5.16 9.23 0.12
C ASN A 121 -4.56 10.63 0.30
N ASN A 122 -3.87 11.16 -0.72
CA ASN A 122 -3.32 12.51 -0.68
C ASN A 122 -4.42 13.57 -0.67
N ASN A 123 -5.45 13.41 -1.51
CA ASN A 123 -6.59 14.32 -1.56
C ASN A 123 -7.40 14.27 -0.27
N TYR A 124 -7.63 13.08 0.29
CA TYR A 124 -8.27 12.94 1.60
C TYR A 124 -7.50 13.67 2.72
N LYS A 125 -6.16 13.60 2.72
CA LYS A 125 -5.33 14.35 3.67
C LYS A 125 -5.44 15.86 3.45
N LYS A 126 -5.43 16.32 2.20
CA LYS A 126 -5.59 17.74 1.85
C LYS A 126 -6.93 18.28 2.31
N LEU A 127 -8.02 17.56 2.05
CA LEU A 127 -9.37 17.89 2.52
C LEU A 127 -9.38 18.09 4.05
N LYS A 128 -8.84 17.11 4.79
CA LYS A 128 -8.72 17.21 6.26
C LYS A 128 -7.86 18.36 6.77
N SER A 129 -6.86 18.78 6.00
CA SER A 129 -6.00 19.91 6.38
C SER A 129 -6.67 21.26 6.13
N HIS A 130 -7.54 21.38 5.12
CA HIS A 130 -8.21 22.65 4.78
C HIS A 130 -9.46 22.91 5.64
N ASP A 131 -10.09 21.88 6.18
CA ASP A 131 -11.26 22.02 7.07
C ASP A 131 -10.94 22.62 8.45
N GLY A 132 -9.66 22.84 8.78
CA GLY A 132 -9.24 23.56 9.97
C GLY A 132 -8.76 24.96 9.63
N MET A 133 -9.53 26.01 9.96
CA MET A 133 -9.06 27.41 10.10
C MET A 133 -8.01 27.58 11.24
N ASP A 134 -7.25 26.54 11.54
CA ASP A 134 -6.29 26.42 12.65
C ASP A 134 -4.87 26.11 12.13
N VAL A 135 -4.68 26.13 10.80
CA VAL A 135 -3.39 25.82 10.17
C VAL A 135 -2.43 27.01 10.20
N LEU A 136 -2.95 28.25 10.24
CA LEU A 136 -2.14 29.46 10.36
C LEU A 136 -1.44 29.57 11.73
N ASP A 137 -2.02 29.01 12.79
CA ASP A 137 -1.38 28.96 14.12
C ASP A 137 -0.30 27.86 14.23
N ARG A 138 -0.31 26.86 13.33
CA ARG A 138 0.63 25.74 13.36
C ARG A 138 2.06 26.13 12.95
N GLU A 139 2.21 27.12 12.08
CA GLU A 139 3.52 27.50 11.54
C GLU A 139 4.38 28.27 12.56
N LYS A 140 3.74 29.01 13.49
CA LYS A 140 4.42 29.62 14.65
C LYS A 140 4.84 28.58 15.70
N ASN A 141 4.07 27.49 15.88
CA ASN A 141 4.34 26.43 16.85
C ASN A 141 5.44 25.44 16.45
N LEU A 142 5.86 25.40 15.17
CA LEU A 142 6.87 24.45 14.68
C LEU A 142 8.28 24.71 15.24
N LYS A 143 8.64 25.97 15.55
CA LYS A 143 9.95 26.31 16.11
C LYS A 143 10.09 25.97 17.60
N ASP A 144 8.98 25.97 18.34
CA ASP A 144 8.94 25.56 19.75
C ASP A 144 8.74 24.03 19.91
N MET A 145 8.17 23.34 18.91
CA MET A 145 7.99 21.88 18.92
C MET A 145 9.27 21.06 18.69
N ASP A 146 10.32 21.62 18.09
CA ASP A 146 11.55 20.88 17.78
C ASP A 146 12.34 20.51 19.06
N TYR A 147 12.28 21.37 20.08
CA TYR A 147 12.80 21.09 21.43
C TYR A 147 11.95 20.06 22.19
N ASP A 148 10.64 20.06 21.97
CA ASP A 148 9.68 19.17 22.64
C ASP A 148 9.75 17.72 22.12
N TYR A 149 10.02 17.54 20.83
CA TYR A 149 10.08 16.21 20.20
C TYR A 149 11.30 15.40 20.62
N GLY A 150 12.45 16.05 20.84
CA GLY A 150 13.67 15.41 21.34
C GLY A 150 13.52 14.91 22.77
N SER A 151 12.89 15.72 23.63
CA SER A 151 12.56 15.34 25.02
C SER A 151 11.61 14.15 25.06
N PHE A 152 10.50 14.23 24.32
CA PHE A 152 9.52 13.16 24.22
C PHE A 152 10.12 11.84 23.72
N THR A 153 10.97 11.90 22.68
CA THR A 153 11.61 10.71 22.10
C THR A 153 12.53 10.05 23.13
N THR A 154 13.29 10.84 23.87
CA THR A 154 14.16 10.35 24.97
C THR A 154 13.34 9.64 26.04
N GLU A 155 12.26 10.27 26.52
CA GLU A 155 11.40 9.67 27.54
C GLU A 155 10.69 8.39 27.07
N ILE A 156 10.31 8.31 25.78
CA ILE A 156 9.75 7.08 25.20
C ILE A 156 10.76 5.94 25.22
N VAL A 157 11.99 6.23 24.79
CA VAL A 157 13.07 5.24 24.75
C VAL A 157 13.30 4.70 26.15
N GLU A 158 13.43 5.59 27.13
CA GLU A 158 13.59 5.20 28.54
C GLU A 158 12.41 4.39 29.07
N TYR A 159 11.18 4.79 28.75
CA TYR A 159 9.99 4.05 29.15
C TYR A 159 10.03 2.63 28.59
N PHE A 160 10.33 2.45 27.30
CA PHE A 160 10.37 1.13 26.70
C PHE A 160 11.53 0.28 27.22
N ASP A 161 12.73 0.84 27.35
CA ASP A 161 13.88 0.14 27.95
C ASP A 161 13.54 -0.43 29.34
N LYS A 162 12.86 0.36 30.19
CA LYS A 162 12.46 -0.06 31.55
C LYS A 162 11.31 -1.08 31.55
N ASN A 163 10.43 -1.07 30.54
CA ASN A 163 9.18 -1.82 30.56
C ASN A 163 9.09 -2.98 29.57
N LEU A 164 10.07 -3.18 28.67
CA LEU A 164 10.01 -4.22 27.64
C LEU A 164 9.82 -5.63 28.24
N ASN A 165 10.54 -5.96 29.33
CA ASN A 165 10.40 -7.24 30.06
C ASN A 165 9.01 -7.45 30.69
N THR A 166 8.28 -6.35 30.93
CA THR A 166 6.91 -6.39 31.43
C THR A 166 5.92 -6.53 30.28
N ILE A 167 6.16 -5.84 29.16
CA ILE A 167 5.30 -5.82 27.97
C ILE A 167 5.35 -7.16 27.22
N PHE A 168 6.53 -7.74 27.05
CA PHE A 168 6.74 -8.99 26.32
C PHE A 168 7.26 -10.07 27.25
N LYS A 169 6.65 -11.26 27.18
CA LYS A 169 7.06 -12.44 27.97
C LYS A 169 7.86 -13.46 27.18
N LYS A 170 7.81 -13.38 25.85
CA LYS A 170 8.54 -14.28 24.95
C LYS A 170 9.88 -13.66 24.60
N ASP A 171 10.95 -14.43 24.74
CA ASP A 171 12.31 -14.00 24.44
C ASP A 171 12.46 -13.44 23.01
N ARG A 172 11.87 -14.13 22.02
CA ARG A 172 11.82 -13.64 20.63
C ARG A 172 11.18 -12.25 20.51
N ASP A 173 10.05 -12.04 21.19
CA ASP A 173 9.31 -10.78 21.09
C ASP A 173 10.04 -9.67 21.85
N LEU A 174 10.75 -10.01 22.93
CA LEU A 174 11.67 -9.12 23.64
C LEU A 174 12.85 -8.70 22.77
N LYS A 175 13.51 -9.65 22.10
CA LYS A 175 14.62 -9.37 21.17
C LYS A 175 14.20 -8.39 20.07
N ILE A 176 13.00 -8.58 19.51
CA ILE A 176 12.41 -7.64 18.54
C ILE A 176 12.11 -6.28 19.18
N GLY A 177 11.57 -6.27 20.40
CA GLY A 177 11.32 -5.05 21.14
C GLY A 177 12.58 -4.21 21.33
N TYR A 178 13.68 -4.84 21.81
CA TYR A 178 14.97 -4.17 21.97
C TYR A 178 15.53 -3.66 20.64
N ALA A 179 15.51 -4.47 19.57
CA ALA A 179 15.98 -4.02 18.26
C ALA A 179 15.20 -2.79 17.73
N ILE A 180 13.89 -2.71 17.98
CA ILE A 180 13.09 -1.54 17.63
C ILE A 180 13.50 -0.32 18.45
N VAL A 181 13.73 -0.47 19.76
CA VAL A 181 14.16 0.62 20.63
C VAL A 181 15.56 1.12 20.25
N ASP A 182 16.48 0.21 19.92
CA ASP A 182 17.83 0.57 19.46
C ASP A 182 17.81 1.35 18.15
N LEU A 183 16.93 1.00 17.20
CA LEU A 183 16.72 1.81 16.00
C LEU A 183 16.18 3.22 16.30
N ILE A 184 15.37 3.38 17.35
CA ILE A 184 14.87 4.70 17.77
C ILE A 184 16.01 5.51 18.43
N LYS A 185 16.91 4.85 19.17
CA LYS A 185 18.11 5.47 19.74
C LYS A 185 19.04 5.97 18.63
N ALA A 186 19.29 5.14 17.62
CA ALA A 186 20.15 5.46 16.48
C ALA A 186 19.42 6.26 15.37
N ARG A 187 18.28 6.91 15.66
CA ARG A 187 17.45 7.59 14.65
C ARG A 187 18.20 8.64 13.83
N GLU A 188 19.22 9.28 14.41
CA GLU A 188 20.02 10.33 13.75
C GLU A 188 20.97 9.73 12.70
N GLU A 189 21.30 8.44 12.82
CA GLU A 189 22.15 7.69 11.89
C GLU A 189 21.34 7.01 10.77
N ILE A 190 20.00 7.01 10.86
CA ILE A 190 19.13 6.35 9.89
C ILE A 190 18.84 7.31 8.72
N GLU A 191 19.46 7.03 7.56
CA GLU A 191 19.21 7.79 6.33
C GLU A 191 17.84 7.47 5.68
N ASN A 192 17.33 6.24 5.86
CA ASN A 192 16.16 5.74 5.14
C ASN A 192 15.06 5.21 6.06
N PHE A 193 14.03 6.03 6.28
CA PHE A 193 12.84 5.69 7.07
C PHE A 193 11.78 4.89 6.28
N ASN A 194 12.11 4.35 5.10
CA ASN A 194 11.20 3.48 4.37
C ASN A 194 10.87 2.25 5.23
N LYS A 195 9.57 1.97 5.40
CA LYS A 195 9.08 0.85 6.22
C LYS A 195 9.77 -0.48 5.87
N LYS A 196 10.02 -0.77 4.60
CA LYS A 196 10.70 -2.02 4.20
C LYS A 196 12.17 -2.03 4.64
N ALA A 197 12.87 -0.91 4.54
CA ALA A 197 14.26 -0.78 4.98
C ALA A 197 14.37 -0.99 6.50
N LEU A 198 13.54 -0.32 7.30
CA LEU A 198 13.51 -0.52 8.75
C LEU A 198 13.21 -1.97 9.15
N TYR A 199 12.31 -2.64 8.42
CA TYR A 199 12.01 -4.05 8.66
C TYR A 199 13.15 -5.00 8.28
N ILE A 200 14.01 -4.62 7.33
CA ILE A 200 15.22 -5.38 7.00
C ILE A 200 16.23 -5.24 8.14
N LEU A 201 16.48 -4.02 8.63
CA LEU A 201 17.39 -3.78 9.77
C LEU A 201 16.98 -4.58 11.01
N ILE A 202 15.69 -4.53 11.39
CA ILE A 202 15.19 -5.33 12.53
C ILE A 202 15.41 -6.82 12.28
N ARG A 203 15.20 -7.30 11.05
CA ARG A 203 15.41 -8.72 10.72
C ARG A 203 16.88 -9.11 10.83
N GLU A 204 17.80 -8.27 10.36
CA GLU A 204 19.24 -8.50 10.47
C GLU A 204 19.70 -8.56 11.93
N MET A 205 19.14 -7.70 12.81
CA MET A 205 19.44 -7.71 14.24
C MET A 205 18.86 -8.92 14.98
N THR A 206 17.74 -9.47 14.51
CA THR A 206 16.94 -10.43 15.31
C THR A 206 16.86 -11.84 14.73
N ASP A 207 17.07 -11.99 13.43
CA ASP A 207 16.89 -13.22 12.65
C ASP A 207 15.46 -13.81 12.75
N VAL A 208 14.45 -12.95 12.61
CA VAL A 208 13.03 -13.36 12.73
C VAL A 208 12.17 -12.96 11.53
N GLU A 209 11.10 -13.71 11.32
CA GLU A 209 10.14 -13.43 10.24
C GLU A 209 9.35 -12.12 10.45
N THR A 210 9.00 -11.47 9.33
CA THR A 210 8.23 -10.22 9.26
C THR A 210 6.92 -10.26 10.06
N ALA A 211 6.28 -11.42 10.15
CA ALA A 211 5.03 -11.60 10.88
C ALA A 211 5.20 -11.31 12.37
N HIS A 212 6.30 -11.79 12.97
CA HIS A 212 6.62 -11.56 14.37
C HIS A 212 6.99 -10.09 14.63
N ILE A 213 7.80 -9.50 13.75
CA ILE A 213 8.13 -8.06 13.81
C ILE A 213 6.85 -7.23 13.80
N THR A 214 5.92 -7.52 12.89
CA THR A 214 4.65 -6.81 12.78
C THR A 214 3.79 -6.94 14.05
N SER A 215 3.76 -8.13 14.66
CA SER A 215 3.05 -8.37 15.91
C SER A 215 3.58 -7.49 17.04
N VAL A 216 4.90 -7.47 17.23
CA VAL A 216 5.58 -6.67 18.27
C VAL A 216 5.37 -5.17 18.03
N VAL A 217 5.55 -4.70 16.80
CA VAL A 217 5.29 -3.29 16.40
C VAL A 217 3.86 -2.87 16.75
N ASN A 218 2.87 -3.73 16.53
CA ASN A 218 1.48 -3.41 16.84
C ASN A 218 1.22 -3.29 18.35
N VAL A 219 1.90 -4.08 19.18
CA VAL A 219 1.84 -3.96 20.64
C VAL A 219 2.49 -2.64 21.09
N LEU A 220 3.72 -2.37 20.65
CA LEU A 220 4.41 -1.12 20.96
C LEU A 220 3.62 0.12 20.53
N LYS A 221 2.97 0.10 19.35
CA LYS A 221 2.08 1.18 18.89
C LYS A 221 0.90 1.45 19.84
N LYS A 222 0.34 0.42 20.49
CA LYS A 222 -0.72 0.61 21.48
C LYS A 222 -0.20 1.34 22.71
N HIS A 223 1.01 1.01 23.18
CA HIS A 223 1.66 1.72 24.27
C HIS A 223 2.01 3.16 23.88
N TYR A 224 2.65 3.34 22.72
CA TYR A 224 3.01 4.66 22.18
C TYR A 224 1.82 5.63 22.17
N LYS A 225 0.64 5.21 21.68
CA LYS A 225 -0.56 6.06 21.70
C LYS A 225 -0.96 6.53 23.10
N LYS A 226 -0.79 5.69 24.13
CA LYS A 226 -1.07 6.06 25.52
C LYS A 226 -0.03 7.07 26.04
N LEU A 227 1.24 6.87 25.69
CA LEU A 227 2.34 7.75 26.10
C LEU A 227 2.23 9.13 25.47
N VAL A 228 1.91 9.22 24.17
CA VAL A 228 1.61 10.48 23.46
C VAL A 228 0.52 11.25 24.20
N ASN A 229 -0.60 10.59 24.51
CA ASN A 229 -1.70 11.23 25.23
C ASN A 229 -1.33 11.68 26.65
N LYS A 230 -0.40 10.97 27.32
CA LYS A 230 0.11 11.35 28.64
C LYS A 230 1.02 12.58 28.55
N TYR A 231 1.94 12.56 27.60
CA TYR A 231 2.86 13.67 27.34
C TYR A 231 2.11 14.95 26.96
N HIS A 232 1.13 14.87 26.06
CA HIS A 232 0.29 16.03 25.71
C HIS A 232 -0.48 16.64 26.89
N LYS A 233 -0.77 15.85 27.93
CA LYS A 233 -1.47 16.35 29.12
C LYS A 233 -0.53 16.96 30.16
N ASN A 234 0.66 16.38 30.31
CA ASN A 234 1.52 16.62 31.46
C ASN A 234 2.88 17.26 31.10
N GLY A 235 3.22 17.37 29.82
CA GLY A 235 4.54 17.79 29.33
C GLY A 235 5.66 16.75 29.56
N THR A 236 5.37 15.63 30.22
CA THR A 236 6.30 14.52 30.44
C THR A 236 5.55 13.20 30.64
N ILE A 237 6.17 12.10 30.22
CA ILE A 237 5.78 10.72 30.49
C ILE A 237 6.27 10.30 31.87
N MET A 238 7.39 10.87 32.34
CA MET A 238 8.03 10.55 33.60
C MET A 238 7.34 11.33 34.73
N ILE A 239 6.34 10.71 35.36
CA ILE A 239 5.84 11.21 36.64
C ILE A 239 6.64 10.46 37.70
N ASP A 240 7.41 11.20 38.49
CA ASP A 240 8.17 10.68 39.61
C ASP A 240 7.31 9.75 40.46
N SER A 241 7.75 8.49 40.53
CA SER A 241 7.38 7.60 41.63
C SER A 241 8.27 7.93 42.82
N SER A 242 8.15 9.15 43.35
CA SER A 242 8.66 9.54 44.68
C SER A 242 7.53 9.57 45.71
N GLY A 243 6.53 8.69 45.51
CA GLY A 243 5.58 8.28 46.53
C GLY A 243 5.90 6.85 46.96
N SER A 244 6.69 6.72 48.02
CA SER A 244 6.91 5.49 48.77
C SER A 244 5.60 4.74 49.03
N PHE A 245 5.48 3.51 48.53
CA PHE A 245 4.55 2.52 49.07
C PHE A 245 5.37 1.49 49.85
N PHE A 246 5.51 1.73 51.16
CA PHE A 246 5.53 0.65 52.13
C PHE A 246 4.08 0.23 52.40
#